data_AF-A0A498H8R4-F1
#
_entry.id   AF-A0A498H8R4-F1
#
_cell.length_a   1.000
_cell.length_b   1.000
_cell.length_c   1.000
_cell.angle_alpha   90.00
_cell.angle_beta   90.00
_cell.angle_gamma   90.00
#
_symmetry.space_group_name_H-M   'P 1'
#
loop_
_entity.id
_entity.type
_entity.pdbx_description
1 polymer ?
#
loop_
_entity_poly.entity_id
_entity_poly.type
_entity_poly.pdbx_seq_one_letter_code
_entity_poly.pdbx_strand_id
1 'polypeptide(L)'
;MINKDIVSWNTMITGYSQTGQMDKAHEIFESMDERSVVSWNSLITGYVQNGLYLDALRSIVKMGQEGKRPDESTFACGLSACANLAALQVGKKLHHLVVKCGYQFPDYNVC
;
A
#
# COMPACT_ATOMS: atom_id res chain seq x y z
N MET A 1 29.43 -13.77 6.82
CA MET A 1 28.14 -13.34 6.23
C MET A 1 27.28 -12.79 7.35
N ILE A 2 26.91 -11.51 7.30
CA ILE A 2 26.00 -10.93 8.30
C ILE A 2 24.62 -11.54 8.04
N ASN A 3 24.18 -12.42 8.94
CA ASN A 3 22.83 -12.94 8.92
C ASN A 3 21.92 -11.77 9.33
N LYS A 4 21.09 -11.29 8.41
CA LYS A 4 20.13 -10.23 8.73
C LYS A 4 19.02 -10.85 9.55
N ASP A 5 18.85 -10.36 10.77
CA ASP A 5 17.71 -10.75 11.59
C ASP A 5 16.42 -10.09 11.09
N ILE A 6 15.29 -10.57 11.59
CA ILE A 6 13.97 -10.11 11.19
C ILE A 6 13.76 -8.61 11.44
N VAL A 7 14.45 -8.05 12.44
CA VAL A 7 14.40 -6.61 12.78
C VAL A 7 15.08 -5.80 11.69
N SER A 8 16.25 -6.24 11.22
CA SER A 8 16.99 -5.61 10.13
C SER A 8 16.18 -5.61 8.84
N TRP A 9 15.50 -6.71 8.52
CA TRP A 9 14.60 -6.81 7.36
C TRP A 9 13.44 -5.82 7.44
N ASN A 10 12.72 -5.80 8.56
CA ASN A 10 11.59 -4.89 8.77
C ASN A 10 12.02 -3.41 8.71
N THR A 11 13.22 -3.11 9.22
CA THR A 11 13.80 -1.76 9.17
C THR A 11 14.06 -1.32 7.74
N MET A 12 14.63 -2.19 6.90
CA MET A 12 14.85 -1.88 5.48
C MET A 12 13.53 -1.70 4.73
N ILE A 13 12.54 -2.57 4.94
CA ILE A 13 11.21 -2.44 4.33
C ILE A 13 10.62 -1.07 4.67
N THR A 14 10.67 -0.68 5.95
CA THR A 14 10.16 0.61 6.41
C THR A 14 10.92 1.77 5.78
N GLY A 15 12.26 1.73 5.75
CA GLY A 15 13.07 2.82 5.19
C GLY A 15 12.86 3.03 3.69
N TYR A 16 12.75 1.94 2.90
CA TYR A 16 12.43 2.05 1.48
C TYR A 16 10.99 2.54 1.25
N SER A 17 10.04 2.08 2.07
CA SER A 17 8.64 2.55 2.02
C SER A 17 8.53 4.05 2.31
N GLN A 18 9.25 4.55 3.30
CA GLN A 18 9.26 5.98 3.68
C GLN A 18 9.84 6.89 2.60
N THR A 19 10.69 6.35 1.72
CA THR A 19 11.27 7.09 0.59
C THR A 19 10.53 6.85 -0.72
N GLY A 20 9.37 6.18 -0.67
CA GLY A 20 8.54 5.87 -1.83
C GLY A 20 9.10 4.79 -2.77
N GLN A 21 10.19 4.14 -2.39
CA GLN A 21 10.83 3.07 -3.17
C GLN A 21 10.15 1.72 -2.90
N MET A 22 8.85 1.64 -3.19
CA MET A 22 8.04 0.48 -2.81
C MET A 22 8.46 -0.82 -3.51
N ASP A 23 8.98 -0.73 -4.74
CA ASP A 23 9.51 -1.90 -5.46
C ASP A 23 10.66 -2.56 -4.70
N LYS A 24 11.58 -1.76 -4.14
CA LYS A 24 12.69 -2.26 -3.32
C LYS A 24 12.20 -2.81 -1.98
N ALA A 25 11.23 -2.15 -1.35
CA ALA A 25 10.62 -2.65 -0.12
C ALA A 25 9.97 -4.02 -0.35
N HIS A 26 9.29 -4.21 -1.48
CA HIS A 26 8.67 -5.46 -1.88
C HIS A 26 9.70 -6.56 -2.20
N GLU A 27 10.75 -6.24 -2.96
CA GLU A 27 11.84 -7.18 -3.27
C GLU A 27 12.50 -7.72 -1.99
N ILE A 28 12.77 -6.83 -1.04
CA ILE A 28 13.32 -7.18 0.27
C ILE A 28 12.38 -8.11 1.03
N PHE A 29 11.09 -7.80 1.06
CA PHE A 29 10.09 -8.64 1.69
C PHE A 29 9.99 -10.04 1.06
N GLU A 30 10.05 -10.11 -0.27
CA GLU A 30 10.04 -11.40 -0.98
C GLU A 30 11.31 -12.22 -0.73
N SER A 31 12.45 -11.57 -0.47
CA SER A 31 13.72 -12.24 -0.12
C SER A 31 13.78 -12.80 1.31
N MET A 32 12.77 -12.56 2.15
CA MET A 32 12.72 -13.10 3.52
C MET A 32 12.26 -14.55 3.53
N ASP A 33 13.07 -15.45 4.10
CA ASP A 33 12.69 -16.85 4.30
C ASP A 33 11.53 -17.01 5.29
N GLU A 34 11.52 -16.20 6.36
CA GLU A 34 10.46 -16.15 7.34
C GLU A 34 9.91 -14.74 7.53
N ARG A 35 8.59 -14.59 7.44
CA ARG A 35 7.89 -13.31 7.59
C ARG A 35 7.06 -13.32 8.88
N SER A 36 7.26 -12.30 9.72
CA SER A 36 6.44 -12.09 10.92
C SER A 36 5.22 -11.23 10.63
N VAL A 37 4.29 -11.13 11.57
CA VAL A 37 3.18 -10.15 11.52
C VAL A 37 3.74 -8.73 11.36
N VAL A 38 4.85 -8.41 12.02
CA VAL A 38 5.53 -7.10 11.88
C VAL A 38 6.02 -6.88 10.45
N SER A 39 6.61 -7.91 9.81
CA SER A 39 7.09 -7.82 8.42
C SER A 39 5.94 -7.51 7.46
N TRP A 40 4.79 -8.18 7.62
CA TRP A 40 3.57 -7.93 6.86
C TRP A 40 3.04 -6.51 7.10
N ASN A 41 2.93 -6.10 8.36
CA ASN A 41 2.41 -4.78 8.71
C ASN A 41 3.31 -3.64 8.21
N SER A 42 4.64 -3.82 8.22
CA SER A 42 5.58 -2.87 7.61
C SER A 42 5.32 -2.70 6.12
N LEU A 43 5.15 -3.80 5.37
CA LEU A 43 4.88 -3.75 3.93
C LEU A 43 3.50 -3.14 3.63
N ILE A 44 2.46 -3.57 4.33
CA ILE A 44 1.08 -3.10 4.16
C ILE A 44 0.98 -1.60 4.46
N THR A 45 1.57 -1.15 5.57
CA THR A 45 1.60 0.27 5.92
C THR A 45 2.35 1.07 4.85
N GLY A 46 3.47 0.55 4.36
CA GLY A 46 4.23 1.15 3.27
C GLY A 46 3.38 1.35 2.01
N TYR A 47 2.61 0.33 1.60
CA TYR A 47 1.69 0.45 0.47
C TYR A 47 0.63 1.52 0.69
N VAL A 48 -0.02 1.55 1.87
CA VAL A 48 -1.06 2.55 2.18
C VAL A 48 -0.51 3.97 2.16
N GLN A 49 0.66 4.19 2.76
CA GLN A 49 1.33 5.50 2.80
C GLN A 49 1.73 6.00 1.40
N ASN A 50 2.01 5.09 0.47
CA ASN A 50 2.37 5.40 -0.90
C ASN A 50 1.18 5.35 -1.88
N GLY A 51 -0.05 5.25 -1.38
CA GLY A 51 -1.26 5.25 -2.23
C GLY A 51 -1.51 3.95 -3.00
N LEU A 52 -0.78 2.89 -2.70
CA LEU A 52 -0.84 1.58 -3.38
C LEU A 52 -1.87 0.67 -2.70
N TYR A 53 -3.11 1.16 -2.61
CA TYR A 53 -4.17 0.57 -1.78
C TYR A 53 -4.56 -0.86 -2.19
N LEU A 54 -4.54 -1.19 -3.49
CA LEU A 54 -4.85 -2.54 -3.96
C LEU A 54 -3.78 -3.54 -3.50
N ASP A 55 -2.51 -3.15 -3.51
CA ASP A 55 -1.41 -4.01 -3.11
C ASP A 55 -1.36 -4.20 -1.60
N ALA A 56 -1.77 -3.17 -0.83
CA ALA A 56 -2.04 -3.31 0.60
C ALA A 56 -3.11 -4.39 0.87
N LEU A 57 -4.27 -4.31 0.21
CA LEU A 57 -5.36 -5.28 0.39
C LEU A 57 -4.98 -6.70 -0.06
N ARG A 58 -4.28 -6.84 -1.18
CA ARG A 58 -3.74 -8.13 -1.65
C ARG A 58 -2.78 -8.73 -0.63
N SER A 59 -1.93 -7.91 -0.02
CA SER A 59 -0.98 -8.33 1.00
C SER A 59 -1.69 -8.82 2.27
N ILE A 60 -2.79 -8.19 2.69
CA ILE A 60 -3.62 -8.67 3.81
C ILE A 60 -4.19 -10.07 3.53
N VAL A 61 -4.65 -10.31 2.30
CA VAL A 61 -5.16 -11.63 1.90
C VAL A 61 -4.04 -12.67 1.89
N LYS A 62 -2.89 -12.34 1.29
CA LYS A 62 -1.70 -13.23 1.23
C LYS A 62 -1.18 -13.57 2.63
N MET A 63 -1.15 -12.60 3.55
CA MET A 63 -0.80 -12.80 4.96
C MET A 63 -1.63 -13.92 5.61
N GLY A 64 -2.95 -13.91 5.40
CA GLY A 64 -3.85 -14.95 5.91
C GLY A 64 -3.64 -16.32 5.25
N GLN A 65 -3.34 -16.34 3.95
CA GLN A 65 -3.02 -17.57 3.21
C GLN A 65 -1.73 -18.22 3.70
N GLU A 66 -0.75 -17.42 4.14
CA GLU A 66 0.49 -17.89 4.79
C GLU A 66 0.29 -18.20 6.30
N GLY A 67 -0.96 -18.27 6.77
CA GLY A 67 -1.30 -18.66 8.14
C GLY A 67 -0.99 -17.60 9.21
N LYS A 68 -0.63 -16.37 8.81
CA LYS A 68 -0.42 -15.26 9.74
C LYS A 68 -1.76 -14.58 10.02
N ARG A 69 -2.07 -14.36 11.29
CA ARG A 69 -3.31 -13.69 11.69
C ARG A 69 -3.13 -12.16 11.59
N PRO A 70 -3.98 -11.45 10.83
CA PRO A 70 -4.07 -10.00 10.88
C PRO A 70 -4.30 -9.49 12.30
N ASP A 71 -3.67 -8.36 12.64
CA ASP A 71 -3.88 -7.66 13.91
C ASP A 71 -4.60 -6.32 13.71
N GLU A 72 -4.74 -5.54 14.78
CA GLU A 72 -5.41 -4.23 14.77
C GLU A 72 -4.80 -3.28 13.71
N SER A 73 -3.47 -3.26 13.59
CA SER A 73 -2.78 -2.43 12.60
C SER A 73 -3.11 -2.87 11.18
N THR A 74 -3.14 -4.18 10.94
CA THR A 74 -3.55 -4.74 9.65
C THR A 74 -4.97 -4.31 9.27
N PHE A 75 -5.92 -4.38 10.20
CA PHE A 75 -7.31 -3.98 9.94
C PHE A 75 -7.46 -2.48 9.71
N ALA A 76 -6.78 -1.65 10.49
CA ALA A 76 -6.78 -0.19 10.30
C ALA A 76 -6.27 0.18 8.90
N CYS A 77 -5.16 -0.43 8.46
CA CYS A 77 -4.63 -0.24 7.11
C CYS A 77 -5.62 -0.70 6.02
N GLY A 78 -6.26 -1.86 6.21
CA GLY A 78 -7.26 -2.39 5.29
C GLY A 78 -8.47 -1.46 5.12
N LEU A 79 -9.01 -0.93 6.23
CA LEU A 79 -10.12 0.03 6.19
C LEU A 79 -9.73 1.32 5.46
N SER A 80 -8.54 1.85 5.75
CA SER A 80 -8.00 3.03 5.06
C SER A 80 -7.84 2.80 3.56
N ALA A 81 -7.28 1.64 3.16
CA ALA A 81 -7.13 1.27 1.76
C ALA A 81 -8.48 1.15 1.04
N CYS A 82 -9.47 0.52 1.68
CA CYS A 82 -10.84 0.43 1.15
C CYS A 82 -11.49 1.79 0.96
N ALA A 83 -11.37 2.70 1.93
CA ALA A 83 -11.95 4.05 1.85
C ALA A 83 -11.34 4.85 0.68
N ASN A 84 -10.01 4.81 0.54
CA ASN A 84 -9.32 5.49 -0.56
C ASN A 84 -9.64 4.88 -1.93
N LEU A 85 -9.79 3.56 -2.02
CA LEU A 85 -10.25 2.91 -3.25
C LEU A 85 -11.69 3.27 -3.59
N ALA A 86 -12.60 3.29 -2.62
CA ALA A 86 -13.97 3.72 -2.84
C ALA A 86 -14.01 5.17 -3.36
N ALA A 87 -13.25 6.07 -2.74
CA ALA A 87 -13.10 7.45 -3.21
C ALA A 87 -12.52 7.51 -4.63
N LEU A 88 -11.51 6.68 -4.95
CA LEU A 88 -10.94 6.60 -6.30
C LEU A 88 -11.94 6.05 -7.32
N GLN A 89 -12.71 5.01 -7.00
CA GLN A 89 -13.70 4.42 -7.92
C GLN A 89 -14.88 5.38 -8.15
N VAL A 90 -15.33 6.07 -7.10
CA VAL A 90 -16.33 7.14 -7.21
C VAL A 90 -15.76 8.28 -8.05
N GLY A 91 -14.53 8.72 -7.79
CA GLY A 91 -13.83 9.76 -8.54
C GLY A 91 -13.66 9.41 -10.03
N LYS A 92 -13.31 8.15 -10.36
CA LYS A 92 -13.22 7.67 -11.74
C LYS A 92 -14.57 7.70 -12.45
N LYS A 93 -15.64 7.23 -11.79
CA LYS A 93 -17.00 7.30 -12.34
C LYS A 93 -17.44 8.75 -12.56
N LEU A 94 -17.18 9.62 -11.59
CA LEU A 94 -17.49 11.04 -11.69
C LEU A 94 -16.68 11.71 -12.80
N HIS A 95 -15.38 11.45 -12.89
CA HIS A 95 -14.52 11.94 -13.97
C HIS A 95 -15.05 11.52 -15.34
N HIS A 96 -15.41 10.24 -15.51
CA HIS A 96 -16.02 9.78 -16.76
C HIS A 96 -17.33 10.51 -17.09
N LEU A 97 -18.18 10.78 -16.10
CA LEU A 97 -19.40 11.58 -16.27
C LEU A 97 -19.09 13.04 -16.64
N VAL A 98 -18.13 13.67 -15.95
CA VAL A 98 -17.69 15.05 -16.22
C VAL A 98 -17.18 15.19 -17.65
N VAL A 99 -16.32 14.26 -18.10
CA VAL A 99 -15.81 14.21 -19.48
C VAL A 99 -16.94 13.95 -20.47
N LYS A 100 -17.84 13.01 -20.19
CA LYS A 100 -18.95 12.64 -21.09
C LYS A 100 -19.99 13.75 -21.24
N CYS A 101 -20.23 14.52 -20.18
CA CYS A 101 -21.17 15.65 -20.20
C CYS A 101 -20.55 16.94 -20.76
N GLY A 102 -19.30 16.91 -21.23
CA GLY A 102 -18.66 18.06 -21.89
C GLY A 102 -18.24 19.19 -20.94
N TYR A 103 -18.12 18.92 -19.63
CA TYR A 103 -17.65 19.93 -18.69
C TYR A 103 -16.13 20.06 -18.82
N GLN A 104 -15.68 20.99 -19.68
CA GLN A 104 -14.29 21.45 -19.68
C GLN A 104 -14.08 22.27 -18.41
N PHE A 105 -13.14 21.84 -17.56
CA PHE A 105 -12.61 22.76 -16.55
C PHE A 105 -12.09 23.99 -17.31
N PRO A 106 -12.49 25.21 -16.96
CA PRO A 106 -11.84 26.37 -17.51
C PRO A 106 -10.36 26.26 -17.15
N ASP A 107 -9.49 26.26 -18.16
CA ASP A 107 -8.05 26.38 -17.94
C ASP A 107 -7.84 27.62 -17.08
N TYR A 108 -7.38 27.42 -15.84
CA TYR A 108 -6.86 28.51 -15.03
C TYR A 108 -5.52 28.90 -15.65
N ASN A 109 -5.57 29.63 -16.76
CA ASN A 109 -4.46 30.40 -17.24
C ASN A 109 -4.13 31.42 -16.14
N VAL A 110 -3.00 31.14 -15.50
CA VAL A 110 -2.21 32.00 -14.65
C VAL A 110 -2.14 33.39 -15.29
N CYS A 111 -2.59 34.40 -14.55
CA CYS A 111 -2.26 35.80 -14.83
C CYS A 111 -0.78 36.05 -14.58
#